data_AF-A0A7U9SX65-F1
#
_entry.id   AF-A0A7U9SX65-F1
#
_cell.length_a   1.000
_cell.length_b   1.000
_cell.length_c   1.000
_cell.angle_alpha   90.00
_cell.angle_beta   90.00
_cell.angle_gamma   90.00
#
_symmetry.space_group_name_H-M   'P 1'
#
loop_
_entity.id
_entity.type
_entity.pdbx_description
1 polymer ?
#
loop_
_entity_poly.entity_id
_entity_poly.type
_entity_poly.pdbx_seq_one_letter_code
_entity_poly.pdbx_strand_id
1 'polypeptide(L)' 'MAKIYYQEDCNLSLLEGKTIAVIGYGSQGHAHALNAKESGCHVIIGL' A
#
# COMPACT_ATOMS: atom_id res chain seq x y z
N MET A 1 -18.90 -14.93 -13.61
CA MET A 1 -18.38 -14.79 -12.22
C MET A 1 -17.15 -13.91 -12.27
N ALA A 2 -16.97 -12.99 -11.31
CA ALA A 2 -15.76 -12.18 -11.23
C ALA A 2 -14.57 -13.02 -10.73
N LYS A 3 -13.37 -12.72 -11.22
CA LYS A 3 -12.14 -13.32 -10.68
C LYS A 3 -11.86 -12.74 -9.29
N ILE A 4 -11.65 -13.62 -8.31
CA ILE A 4 -11.22 -13.25 -6.95
C ILE A 4 -9.70 -13.42 -6.88
N TYR A 5 -9.00 -12.43 -6.31
CA TYR A 5 -7.55 -12.43 -6.16
C TYR A 5 -7.16 -12.65 -4.71
N TYR A 6 -6.11 -13.44 -4.50
CA TYR A 6 -5.54 -13.73 -3.20
C TYR A 6 -4.07 -13.32 -3.14
N GLN A 7 -3.42 -13.54 -2.00
CA GLN A 7 -2.03 -13.13 -1.78
C GLN A 7 -1.06 -13.70 -2.83
N GLU A 8 -1.27 -14.93 -3.26
CA GLU A 8 -0.45 -15.60 -4.29
C GLU A 8 -0.57 -14.99 -5.69
N ASP A 9 -1.66 -14.26 -5.96
CA ASP A 9 -1.85 -13.52 -7.22
C ASP A 9 -1.16 -12.14 -7.20
N CYS A 10 -0.66 -11.69 -6.04
CA CYS A 10 -0.11 -10.35 -5.84
C CYS A 10 1.42 -10.37 -5.81
N ASN A 11 2.07 -9.54 -6.63
CA ASN A 11 3.53 -9.38 -6.63
C ASN A 11 3.95 -8.01 -6.09
N LEU A 12 4.43 -7.98 -4.84
CA LEU A 12 4.95 -6.76 -4.20
C LEU A 12 6.27 -6.26 -4.79
N SER A 13 7.03 -7.10 -5.52
CA SER A 13 8.31 -6.69 -6.12
C SER A 13 8.13 -5.56 -7.14
N LEU A 14 6.93 -5.38 -7.68
CA LEU A 14 6.60 -4.28 -8.58
C LEU A 14 6.64 -2.90 -7.91
N LEU A 15 6.60 -2.86 -6.57
CA LEU A 15 6.66 -1.64 -5.77
C LEU A 15 8.07 -1.38 -5.20
N GLU A 16 9.04 -2.27 -5.41
CA GLU A 16 10.41 -2.09 -4.94
C GLU A 16 11.05 -0.81 -5.51
N GLY A 17 11.73 -0.06 -4.64
CA GLY A 17 12.36 1.22 -4.99
C GLY A 17 11.39 2.37 -5.29
N LYS A 18 10.06 2.15 -5.25
CA LYS A 18 9.06 3.21 -5.43
C LYS A 18 8.71 3.86 -4.10
N THR A 19 8.37 5.15 -4.17
CA THR A 19 7.78 5.88 -3.05
C THR A 19 6.26 5.89 -3.21
N ILE A 20 5.54 5.44 -2.18
CA ILE A 20 4.07 5.53 -2.12
C ILE A 20 3.71 6.79 -1.34
N ALA A 21 3.11 7.77 -2.00
CA ALA A 21 2.59 8.96 -1.35
C ALA A 21 1.11 8.77 -0.98
N VAL A 22 0.82 8.76 0.32
CA VAL A 22 -0.55 8.76 0.84
C VAL A 22 -0.95 10.21 1.11
N ILE A 23 -1.93 10.72 0.36
CA ILE A 23 -2.42 12.09 0.50
C ILE A 23 -3.64 12.12 1.43
N GLY A 24 -3.49 12.83 2.54
CA GLY A 24 -4.44 12.84 3.65
C GLY A 24 -4.20 11.71 4.66
N TYR A 25 -4.37 12.03 5.94
CA TYR A 25 -4.12 11.10 7.06
C TYR A 25 -5.33 10.96 8.00
N GLY A 26 -6.52 10.92 7.41
CA GLY A 26 -7.75 10.51 8.12
C GLY A 26 -7.78 8.99 8.35
N SER A 27 -8.96 8.43 8.62
CA SER A 27 -9.13 7.00 8.95
C SER A 27 -8.48 6.04 7.92
N GLN A 28 -8.78 6.20 6.61
CA GLN A 28 -8.23 5.34 5.57
C GLN A 28 -6.76 5.63 5.26
N GLY A 29 -6.36 6.91 5.25
CA GLY A 29 -4.96 7.30 5.01
C GLY A 29 -4.03 6.73 6.08
N HIS A 30 -4.46 6.78 7.34
CA HIS A 30 -3.76 6.17 8.46
C HIS A 30 -3.63 4.65 8.30
N ALA A 31 -4.74 3.95 8.07
CA ALA A 31 -4.74 2.49 7.94
C ALA A 31 -3.89 2.03 6.74
N HIS A 32 -4.03 2.65 5.58
CA HIS A 32 -3.28 2.28 4.38
C HIS A 32 -1.78 2.57 4.53
N ALA A 33 -1.41 3.71 5.12
CA ALA A 33 -0.01 4.07 5.29
C ALA A 33 0.71 3.08 6.22
N LEU A 34 0.10 2.71 7.35
CA LEU A 34 0.68 1.74 8.27
C LEU A 34 0.75 0.34 7.67
N ASN A 35 -0.35 -0.15 7.07
CA ASN A 35 -0.36 -1.49 6.48
C ASN A 35 0.66 -1.62 5.34
N ALA A 36 0.80 -0.61 4.48
CA ALA A 36 1.79 -0.62 3.40
C ALA A 36 3.22 -0.55 3.93
N LYS A 37 3.47 0.27 4.96
CA LYS A 37 4.78 0.35 5.63
C LYS A 37 5.16 -0.99 6.29
N GLU A 38 4.22 -1.62 6.99
CA GLU A 38 4.42 -2.94 7.62
C GLU A 38 4.61 -4.05 6.57
N SER A 39 4.01 -3.89 5.39
CA SER A 39 4.25 -4.74 4.21
C SER A 39 5.60 -4.48 3.53
N GLY A 40 6.45 -3.61 4.08
CA GLY A 40 7.80 -3.33 3.58
C GLY A 40 7.89 -2.24 2.49
N CYS A 41 6.80 -1.53 2.21
CA CYS A 41 6.83 -0.45 1.22
C CYS A 41 7.41 0.86 1.79
N HIS A 42 8.04 1.66 0.93
CA HIS A 42 8.47 3.01 1.29
C HIS A 42 7.32 4.00 1.16
N VAL A 43 6.80 4.49 2.29
CA VAL A 43 5.60 5.35 2.36
C VAL A 43 5.95 6.73 2.89
N ILE A 44 5.40 7.77 2.24
CA ILE A 44 5.37 9.16 2.72
C ILE A 44 3.93 9.64 2.84
N ILE A 45 3.69 10.63 3.69
CA ILE A 45 2.36 11.23 3.91
C ILE A 45 2.38 12.68 3.41
N GLY A 46 1.46 13.02 2.52
CA GLY A 46 1.18 14.41 2.13
C GLY A 46 -0.07 14.91 2.85
N LEU A 47 0.01 16.08 3.47
CA LEU A 47 -1.10 16.73 4.19
C LEU A 47 -1.69 17.88 3.38
#